data_AF-A0A257KDU2-F1
#
_entry.id   AF-A0A257KDU2-F1
#
_cell.length_a   1.000
_cell.length_b   1.000
_cell.length_c   1.000
_cell.angle_alpha   90.00
_cell.angle_beta   90.00
_cell.angle_gamma   90.00
#
_symmetry.space_group_name_H-M   'P 1'
#
loop_
_entity.id
_entity.type
_entity.pdbx_description
1 polymer ?
#
loop_
_entity_poly.entity_id
_entity_poly.type
_entity_poly.pdbx_seq_one_letter_code
_entity_poly.pdbx_strand_id
1 'polypeptide(L)'
;MKKTLITMGFIMAFGWQGLGQTFIKQHTYLDALTLRDIYIKLNNHEANTNQLNEAFDAMMAKYQIVPEQNVFFRYLMRTRSSGQPESTPLPPYQQVQQVASTSFPVNFQASVINGVAQFMANRFKQEVLQMALDKMFDRICSPEYVKLQYLFPKTYQLINELRGKGNSAYYAADLSLLLQAAQMDMDQLPTHLVAHSDTIFPVIQNDPNFSDVLKSVGVLVQTAHEHTSITQALPTLAASFEPNHSDVAMLIHVADLISQSLINVQNPNSLWVNPLQELPLQVLSDLNIKDSNVHVWYFYGLLYHQLSQIPLCKSYLGAQETSDPKAIATKINELLKSVASLQSASLDLANSNFQLTQNDTFFAYIKKLNTSVQQIMRVLLPAQNNDTSRVTVDKLMELSDSMIALSASVAQKDFQKAIAILMIDFGHYISPNHAALRPIQFMAQLATVQNAESMNALLESYALPIGSASIKRRSAFNISLNAYVGFSGGIEAARTASAVPNAGNIGLSAPIGIATSFFQGKMTALATVVDLGSIVNQRLNGDATSYSNVKFEQFLTPGLGLFYNIPKWPVSVGFHYCYVPNLRTIKYQEGAATITETNISVSRFNVALLIDIPFFTLYNKEK
;
A
#
# COMPACT_ATOMS: atom_id res chain seq x y z
N MET A 1 -11.59 13.24 -39.64
CA MET A 1 -10.52 14.09 -39.05
C MET A 1 -9.72 13.27 -38.06
N LYS A 2 -8.40 13.45 -37.97
CA LYS A 2 -7.55 12.88 -36.90
C LYS A 2 -7.07 14.02 -35.98
N LYS A 3 -7.11 13.78 -34.67
CA LYS A 3 -6.26 14.38 -33.62
C LYS A 3 -5.95 13.18 -32.69
N THR A 4 -4.73 12.69 -32.53
CA THR A 4 -3.46 13.39 -32.25
C THR A 4 -3.53 14.11 -30.91
N LEU A 5 -3.36 13.34 -29.83
CA LEU A 5 -2.96 13.85 -28.53
C LEU A 5 -1.48 13.49 -28.35
N ILE A 6 -0.65 14.46 -27.96
CA ILE A 6 0.79 14.27 -27.77
C ILE A 6 1.05 14.17 -26.28
N THR A 7 1.41 12.98 -25.79
CA THR A 7 1.87 12.77 -24.41
C THR A 7 3.38 12.59 -24.44
N MET A 8 4.10 13.70 -24.30
CA MET A 8 5.57 13.76 -24.49
C MET A 8 6.32 13.30 -23.23
N GLY A 9 6.32 12.00 -22.96
CA GLY A 9 7.09 11.38 -21.88
C GLY A 9 8.60 11.44 -22.19
N PHE A 10 9.33 12.31 -21.48
CA PHE A 10 10.72 12.66 -21.81
C PHE A 10 11.73 11.67 -21.18
N ILE A 11 11.78 10.44 -21.69
CA ILE A 11 12.87 9.50 -21.35
C ILE A 11 14.10 9.87 -22.19
N MET A 12 15.10 10.48 -21.57
CA MET A 12 16.41 10.63 -22.19
C MET A 12 17.12 9.26 -22.19
N ALA A 13 17.09 8.57 -23.33
CA ALA A 13 17.93 7.41 -23.58
C ALA A 13 19.41 7.84 -23.76
N PHE A 14 20.05 8.28 -22.68
CA PHE A 14 21.50 8.43 -22.63
C PHE A 14 22.13 7.04 -22.63
N GLY A 15 22.62 6.62 -23.79
CA GLY A 15 23.39 5.38 -23.95
C GLY A 15 24.72 5.48 -23.21
N TRP A 16 24.74 5.15 -21.92
CA TRP A 16 25.93 5.19 -21.10
C TRP A 16 26.73 3.89 -21.29
N GLN A 17 27.70 3.90 -22.21
CA GLN A 17 28.69 2.83 -22.33
C GLN A 17 29.71 2.94 -21.18
N GLY A 18 29.27 2.60 -19.97
CA GLY A 18 30.17 2.28 -18.87
C GLY A 18 30.88 0.96 -19.16
N LEU A 19 32.20 0.90 -18.91
CA LEU A 19 32.98 -0.33 -18.99
C LEU A 19 32.77 -1.21 -17.72
N GLY A 20 31.52 -1.57 -17.47
CA GLY A 20 31.15 -2.56 -16.45
C GLY A 20 31.55 -3.97 -16.90
N GLN A 21 31.81 -4.86 -15.94
CA GLN A 21 32.08 -6.27 -16.24
C GLN A 21 30.78 -6.97 -16.68
N THR A 22 30.56 -7.05 -17.99
CA THR A 22 29.49 -7.88 -18.55
C THR A 22 29.84 -9.35 -18.37
N PHE A 23 29.22 -10.02 -17.39
CA PHE A 23 29.37 -11.47 -17.24
C PHE A 23 28.96 -12.18 -18.53
N ILE A 24 29.75 -13.18 -18.93
CA ILE A 24 29.47 -13.99 -20.12
C ILE A 24 28.24 -14.87 -19.81
N LYS A 25 27.14 -14.62 -20.51
CA LYS A 25 25.88 -15.36 -20.38
C LYS A 25 25.66 -16.17 -21.66
N GLN A 26 25.50 -17.49 -21.55
CA GLN A 26 25.34 -18.38 -22.70
C GLN A 26 24.23 -19.41 -22.48
N HIS A 27 23.60 -19.87 -23.58
CA HIS A 27 22.60 -20.95 -23.59
C HIS A 27 23.23 -22.32 -23.32
N THR A 28 23.65 -22.50 -22.08
CA THR A 28 24.59 -23.54 -21.64
C THR A 28 24.10 -24.95 -21.88
N TYR A 29 22.79 -25.20 -21.74
CA TYR A 29 22.18 -26.46 -22.08
C TYR A 29 22.22 -26.75 -23.59
N LEU A 30 21.87 -25.79 -24.44
CA LEU A 30 21.89 -25.96 -25.90
C LEU A 30 23.32 -26.10 -26.44
N ASP A 31 24.28 -25.37 -25.87
CA ASP A 31 25.71 -25.53 -26.16
C ASP A 31 26.22 -26.91 -25.68
N ALA A 32 25.78 -27.41 -24.52
CA ALA A 32 26.12 -28.74 -24.02
C ALA A 32 25.51 -29.90 -24.84
N LEU A 33 24.30 -29.72 -25.40
CA LEU A 33 23.75 -30.63 -26.41
C LEU A 33 24.57 -30.59 -27.70
N THR A 34 24.98 -29.40 -28.14
CA THR A 34 25.84 -29.23 -29.32
C THR A 34 27.20 -29.92 -29.12
N LEU A 35 27.77 -29.85 -27.91
CA LEU A 35 29.01 -30.55 -27.56
C LEU A 35 28.83 -32.08 -27.46
N ARG A 36 27.69 -32.59 -26.95
CA ARG A 36 27.33 -34.02 -27.03
C ARG A 36 27.33 -34.50 -28.49
N ASP A 37 26.75 -33.69 -29.38
CA ASP A 37 26.55 -34.01 -30.79
C ASP A 37 27.87 -33.94 -31.56
N ILE A 38 28.71 -32.92 -31.36
CA ILE A 38 30.09 -32.88 -31.89
C ILE A 38 30.85 -34.16 -31.46
N TYR A 39 30.75 -34.50 -30.16
CA TYR A 39 31.41 -35.67 -29.60
C TYR A 39 30.80 -37.01 -30.10
N ILE A 40 29.58 -37.04 -30.70
CA ILE A 40 29.03 -38.25 -31.37
C ILE A 40 29.81 -38.54 -32.63
N LYS A 41 30.00 -37.49 -33.45
CA LYS A 41 30.63 -37.56 -34.77
C LYS A 41 32.12 -37.90 -34.66
N LEU A 42 32.78 -37.36 -33.63
CA LEU A 42 34.17 -37.69 -33.30
C LEU A 42 34.35 -39.16 -32.90
N ASN A 43 33.53 -39.69 -31.98
CA ASN A 43 33.62 -41.09 -31.54
C ASN A 43 33.15 -42.09 -32.61
N ASN A 44 32.25 -41.68 -33.48
CA ASN A 44 31.77 -42.48 -34.62
C ASN A 44 32.71 -42.41 -35.84
N HIS A 45 33.83 -41.68 -35.73
CA HIS A 45 34.82 -41.47 -36.78
C HIS A 45 34.24 -40.90 -38.10
N GLU A 46 33.34 -39.93 -38.00
CA GLU A 46 32.83 -39.21 -39.18
C GLU A 46 33.95 -38.42 -39.88
N ALA A 47 33.93 -38.38 -41.21
CA ALA A 47 35.06 -37.96 -42.06
C ALA A 47 35.52 -36.49 -41.91
N ASN A 48 34.81 -35.66 -41.14
CA ASN A 48 35.06 -34.23 -40.97
C ASN A 48 35.72 -33.89 -39.61
N THR A 49 36.54 -34.79 -39.06
CA THR A 49 37.15 -34.68 -37.71
C THR A 49 37.75 -33.30 -37.40
N ASN A 50 38.47 -32.69 -38.35
CA ASN A 50 39.09 -31.36 -38.15
C ASN A 50 38.04 -30.27 -37.94
N GLN A 51 36.98 -30.25 -38.75
CA GLN A 51 35.88 -29.29 -38.64
C GLN A 51 35.09 -29.47 -37.32
N LEU A 52 35.02 -30.70 -36.82
CA LEU A 52 34.39 -31.02 -35.53
C LEU A 52 35.24 -30.55 -34.35
N ASN A 53 36.56 -30.66 -34.45
CA ASN A 53 37.50 -30.09 -33.46
C ASN A 53 37.48 -28.56 -33.49
N GLU A 54 37.50 -27.93 -34.67
CA GLU A 54 37.34 -26.47 -34.83
C GLU A 54 36.02 -25.97 -34.21
N ALA A 55 34.92 -26.72 -34.39
CA ALA A 55 33.63 -26.40 -33.76
C ALA A 55 33.65 -26.58 -32.23
N PHE A 56 34.40 -27.56 -31.71
CA PHE A 56 34.62 -27.74 -30.27
C PHE A 56 35.42 -26.57 -29.69
N ASP A 57 36.55 -26.22 -30.30
CA ASP A 57 37.43 -25.14 -29.84
C ASP A 57 36.75 -23.76 -29.93
N ALA A 58 35.97 -23.51 -30.99
CA ALA A 58 35.13 -22.31 -31.10
C ALA A 58 34.08 -22.24 -29.97
N MET A 59 33.50 -23.38 -29.56
CA MET A 59 32.59 -23.45 -28.43
C MET A 59 33.31 -23.22 -27.09
N MET A 60 34.54 -23.73 -26.90
CA MET A 60 35.34 -23.45 -25.70
C MET A 60 35.73 -21.97 -25.61
N ALA A 61 36.10 -21.35 -26.74
CA ALA A 61 36.41 -19.92 -26.85
C ALA A 61 35.21 -19.02 -26.52
N LYS A 62 33.99 -19.42 -26.90
CA LYS A 62 32.71 -18.75 -26.56
C LYS A 62 32.51 -18.55 -25.04
N TYR A 63 33.14 -19.41 -24.24
CA TYR A 63 33.11 -19.38 -22.77
C TYR A 63 34.45 -18.95 -22.14
N GLN A 64 35.49 -18.69 -22.93
CA GLN A 64 36.86 -18.42 -22.49
C GLN A 64 37.50 -19.56 -21.64
N ILE A 65 37.13 -20.81 -21.93
CA ILE A 65 37.62 -22.00 -21.20
C ILE A 65 38.87 -22.59 -21.86
N VAL A 66 39.89 -22.87 -21.04
CA VAL A 66 40.93 -23.87 -21.35
C VAL A 66 40.46 -25.24 -20.83
N PRO A 67 40.15 -26.24 -21.69
CA PRO A 67 39.44 -27.46 -21.28
C PRO A 67 40.15 -28.27 -20.19
N GLU A 68 41.48 -28.33 -20.25
CA GLU A 68 42.36 -29.06 -19.32
C GLU A 68 42.29 -28.52 -17.88
N GLN A 69 41.91 -27.26 -17.73
CA GLN A 69 41.74 -26.56 -16.46
C GLN A 69 40.31 -26.71 -15.89
N ASN A 70 39.36 -27.22 -16.68
CA ASN A 70 37.99 -27.45 -16.24
C ASN A 70 37.85 -28.84 -15.59
N VAL A 71 37.51 -28.87 -14.30
CA VAL A 71 37.41 -30.10 -13.50
C VAL A 71 36.40 -31.13 -14.06
N PHE A 72 35.39 -30.69 -14.80
CA PHE A 72 34.41 -31.58 -15.43
C PHE A 72 34.92 -32.17 -16.76
N PHE A 73 35.65 -31.38 -17.55
CA PHE A 73 36.00 -31.78 -18.92
C PHE A 73 37.12 -32.84 -18.97
N ARG A 74 37.91 -32.97 -17.89
CA ARG A 74 38.91 -34.05 -17.73
C ARG A 74 38.34 -35.47 -17.84
N TYR A 75 37.07 -35.66 -17.49
CA TYR A 75 36.40 -36.95 -17.53
C TYR A 75 35.70 -37.23 -18.86
N LEU A 76 35.44 -36.18 -19.66
CA LEU A 76 34.50 -36.20 -20.78
C LEU A 76 34.89 -37.01 -22.01
N MET A 77 36.12 -37.52 -22.07
CA MET A 77 36.61 -38.31 -23.20
C MET A 77 36.20 -39.81 -23.14
N ARG A 78 35.00 -40.12 -22.62
CA ARG A 78 34.38 -41.47 -22.65
C ARG A 78 32.90 -41.47 -23.08
N THR A 79 32.41 -42.63 -23.53
CA THR A 79 31.59 -42.81 -24.75
C THR A 79 30.11 -43.24 -24.59
N ARG A 80 29.19 -42.57 -25.32
CA ARG A 80 28.01 -43.08 -26.14
C ARG A 80 26.87 -43.92 -25.46
N SER A 81 25.54 -43.91 -25.72
CA SER A 81 24.46 -43.21 -26.51
C SER A 81 23.07 -43.68 -25.96
N SER A 82 21.82 -43.27 -26.31
CA SER A 82 21.10 -42.05 -26.77
C SER A 82 19.55 -42.34 -26.67
N GLY A 83 18.58 -41.48 -27.10
CA GLY A 83 17.14 -41.91 -27.24
C GLY A 83 15.99 -40.86 -27.37
N GLN A 84 14.72 -41.36 -27.39
CA GLN A 84 13.39 -40.67 -27.25
C GLN A 84 12.90 -39.77 -28.46
N PRO A 85 11.69 -39.10 -28.46
CA PRO A 85 10.29 -39.60 -28.31
C PRO A 85 9.20 -38.96 -29.26
N GLU A 86 7.90 -39.32 -29.09
CA GLU A 86 6.64 -38.49 -29.21
C GLU A 86 6.20 -37.83 -30.57
N SER A 87 4.98 -37.27 -30.83
CA SER A 87 3.69 -37.04 -30.08
C SER A 87 2.40 -37.03 -30.99
N THR A 88 1.22 -36.63 -30.47
CA THR A 88 -0.11 -36.42 -31.15
C THR A 88 -0.34 -34.96 -31.66
N PRO A 89 -1.49 -34.53 -32.29
CA PRO A 89 -2.65 -33.92 -31.54
C PRO A 89 -4.08 -33.66 -32.22
N LEU A 90 -5.16 -33.51 -31.40
CA LEU A 90 -6.26 -32.45 -31.30
C LEU A 90 -7.11 -31.89 -32.52
N PRO A 91 -8.09 -30.91 -32.36
CA PRO A 91 -8.92 -30.34 -31.23
C PRO A 91 -10.49 -30.43 -31.50
N PRO A 92 -11.42 -29.41 -31.60
CA PRO A 92 -11.75 -28.15 -30.84
C PRO A 92 -13.28 -27.79 -30.55
N TYR A 93 -13.70 -27.54 -29.29
CA TYR A 93 -14.78 -26.60 -28.78
C TYR A 93 -16.23 -26.57 -29.42
N GLN A 94 -17.25 -25.68 -29.20
CA GLN A 94 -17.64 -24.47 -28.38
C GLN A 94 -19.23 -24.38 -28.34
N GLN A 95 -20.10 -23.44 -27.86
CA GLN A 95 -20.18 -22.03 -27.32
C GLN A 95 -21.20 -21.84 -26.11
N VAL A 96 -22.03 -20.76 -26.02
CA VAL A 96 -22.50 -20.05 -24.77
C VAL A 96 -23.84 -19.23 -24.94
N GLN A 97 -24.51 -18.79 -23.84
CA GLN A 97 -25.39 -17.58 -23.59
C GLN A 97 -26.82 -17.84 -22.98
N GLN A 98 -27.58 -16.92 -22.32
CA GLN A 98 -27.37 -15.74 -21.42
C GLN A 98 -28.74 -15.28 -20.74
N VAL A 99 -28.79 -14.27 -19.84
CA VAL A 99 -29.97 -13.88 -18.96
C VAL A 99 -30.13 -12.33 -18.78
N ALA A 100 -31.28 -11.79 -18.29
CA ALA A 100 -31.60 -10.35 -17.98
C ALA A 100 -32.69 -10.20 -16.85
N SER A 101 -33.28 -9.07 -16.36
CA SER A 101 -33.29 -7.59 -16.60
C SER A 101 -34.03 -6.78 -15.46
N THR A 102 -34.01 -5.42 -15.45
CA THR A 102 -34.96 -4.44 -14.76
C THR A 102 -34.99 -4.39 -13.21
N SER A 103 -35.57 -3.45 -12.40
CA SER A 103 -36.31 -2.13 -12.44
C SER A 103 -36.53 -1.63 -10.96
N PHE A 104 -36.97 -0.42 -10.49
CA PHE A 104 -37.23 1.00 -10.91
C PHE A 104 -37.42 1.93 -9.64
N PRO A 105 -37.61 3.30 -9.71
CA PRO A 105 -37.37 4.27 -8.59
C PRO A 105 -38.59 5.05 -7.98
N VAL A 106 -38.35 6.03 -7.07
CA VAL A 106 -39.34 6.76 -6.21
C VAL A 106 -39.12 8.32 -6.19
N ASN A 107 -40.08 9.09 -5.63
CA ASN A 107 -40.37 10.54 -5.80
C ASN A 107 -39.70 11.52 -4.77
N PHE A 108 -39.79 12.85 -5.02
CA PHE A 108 -38.81 13.90 -4.65
C PHE A 108 -39.22 14.92 -3.55
N GLN A 109 -40.50 15.18 -3.29
CA GLN A 109 -40.88 16.39 -2.51
C GLN A 109 -40.59 16.37 -1.00
N ALA A 110 -40.27 15.21 -0.42
CA ALA A 110 -39.82 15.10 0.97
C ALA A 110 -38.40 15.69 1.21
N SER A 111 -37.64 15.99 0.15
CA SER A 111 -36.24 16.40 0.24
C SER A 111 -36.01 17.84 0.73
N VAL A 112 -36.99 18.75 0.57
CA VAL A 112 -36.74 20.20 0.74
C VAL A 112 -36.67 20.64 2.20
N ILE A 113 -37.64 20.26 3.04
CA ILE A 113 -37.69 20.68 4.46
C ILE A 113 -36.70 19.88 5.31
N ASN A 114 -36.55 18.58 5.04
CA ASN A 114 -35.39 17.80 5.50
C ASN A 114 -34.09 18.54 5.15
N GLY A 115 -34.00 19.04 3.91
CA GLY A 115 -32.87 19.82 3.41
C GLY A 115 -32.44 20.99 4.30
N VAL A 116 -33.34 21.73 4.94
CA VAL A 116 -32.96 22.91 5.76
C VAL A 116 -32.46 22.54 7.15
N ALA A 117 -33.13 21.62 7.84
CA ALA A 117 -32.65 21.12 9.15
C ALA A 117 -31.35 20.32 8.99
N GLN A 118 -31.28 19.49 7.94
CA GLN A 118 -30.05 18.81 7.53
C GLN A 118 -28.97 19.82 7.11
N PHE A 119 -29.30 20.92 6.44
CA PHE A 119 -28.33 21.97 6.08
C PHE A 119 -27.74 22.65 7.31
N MET A 120 -28.52 22.95 8.35
CA MET A 120 -28.00 23.53 9.61
C MET A 120 -27.06 22.55 10.33
N ALA A 121 -27.45 21.28 10.46
CA ALA A 121 -26.60 20.24 11.05
C ALA A 121 -25.35 19.97 10.19
N ASN A 122 -25.50 19.91 8.86
CA ASN A 122 -24.40 19.78 7.90
C ASN A 122 -23.48 20.99 7.94
N ARG A 123 -23.99 22.22 8.14
CA ARG A 123 -23.16 23.43 8.26
C ARG A 123 -22.34 23.40 9.52
N PHE A 124 -22.95 23.12 10.67
CA PHE A 124 -22.20 22.94 11.91
C PHE A 124 -21.14 21.83 11.76
N LYS A 125 -21.50 20.71 11.14
CA LYS A 125 -20.57 19.64 10.80
C LYS A 125 -19.44 20.14 9.87
N GLN A 126 -19.75 20.85 8.79
CA GLN A 126 -18.79 21.41 7.83
C GLN A 126 -17.76 22.33 8.50
N GLU A 127 -18.16 23.21 9.43
CA GLU A 127 -17.21 24.06 10.18
C GLU A 127 -16.26 23.21 11.06
N VAL A 128 -16.78 22.17 11.73
CA VAL A 128 -15.96 21.23 12.53
C VAL A 128 -15.02 20.40 11.65
N LEU A 129 -15.51 19.95 10.50
CA LEU A 129 -14.73 19.21 9.50
C LEU A 129 -13.65 20.08 8.88
N GLN A 130 -13.93 21.35 8.58
CA GLN A 130 -12.96 22.33 8.09
C GLN A 130 -11.87 22.56 9.13
N MET A 131 -12.22 22.81 10.40
CA MET A 131 -11.21 22.97 11.47
C MET A 131 -10.37 21.70 11.71
N ALA A 132 -10.93 20.51 11.46
CA ALA A 132 -10.19 19.25 11.52
C ALA A 132 -9.25 19.08 10.32
N LEU A 133 -9.68 19.48 9.11
CA LEU A 133 -8.85 19.56 7.90
C LEU A 133 -7.70 20.54 8.09
N ASP A 134 -7.97 21.77 8.55
CA ASP A 134 -6.95 22.80 8.81
C ASP A 134 -5.82 22.25 9.69
N LYS A 135 -6.16 21.65 10.82
CA LYS A 135 -5.19 21.06 11.76
C LYS A 135 -4.46 19.83 11.20
N MET A 136 -5.06 19.10 10.26
CA MET A 136 -4.38 18.01 9.57
C MET A 136 -3.44 18.54 8.48
N PHE A 137 -3.85 19.57 7.74
CA PHE A 137 -3.08 20.22 6.67
C PHE A 137 -1.86 20.96 7.24
N ASP A 138 -2.04 21.70 8.34
CA ASP A 138 -0.93 22.31 9.09
C ASP A 138 0.08 21.27 9.59
N ARG A 139 -0.39 20.09 9.99
CA ARG A 139 0.47 18.99 10.42
C ARG A 139 1.19 18.33 9.24
N ILE A 140 0.50 18.06 8.13
CA ILE A 140 1.10 17.50 6.91
C ILE A 140 2.18 18.43 6.38
N CYS A 141 1.93 19.74 6.34
CA CYS A 141 2.87 20.74 5.86
C CYS A 141 3.76 21.34 6.97
N SER A 142 4.03 20.58 8.04
CA SER A 142 5.04 20.91 9.06
C SER A 142 6.43 20.39 8.65
N PRO A 143 7.53 20.97 9.16
CA PRO A 143 8.89 20.52 8.85
C PRO A 143 9.17 19.03 9.19
N GLU A 144 8.45 18.47 10.16
CA GLU A 144 8.52 17.04 10.53
C GLU A 144 7.98 16.13 9.41
N TYR A 145 7.02 16.62 8.63
CA TYR A 145 6.25 15.86 7.64
C TYR A 145 6.51 16.28 6.19
N VAL A 146 7.46 17.19 5.93
CA VAL A 146 7.81 17.64 4.57
C VAL A 146 8.16 16.48 3.61
N LYS A 147 8.68 15.37 4.14
CA LYS A 147 8.97 14.14 3.38
C LYS A 147 7.73 13.49 2.75
N LEU A 148 6.52 13.79 3.22
CA LEU A 148 5.29 13.22 2.65
C LEU A 148 5.04 13.66 1.21
N GLN A 149 5.66 14.75 0.75
CA GLN A 149 5.66 15.15 -0.67
C GLN A 149 6.29 14.09 -1.60
N TYR A 150 7.12 13.18 -1.09
CA TYR A 150 7.69 12.09 -1.88
C TYR A 150 6.80 10.85 -1.94
N LEU A 151 5.83 10.70 -1.02
CA LEU A 151 4.82 9.64 -1.05
C LEU A 151 3.58 10.07 -1.84
N PHE A 152 3.12 11.29 -1.60
CA PHE A 152 1.89 11.86 -2.16
C PHE A 152 2.13 13.28 -2.71
N PRO A 153 2.90 13.44 -3.80
CA PRO A 153 3.30 14.75 -4.31
C PRO A 153 2.13 15.66 -4.66
N LYS A 154 1.10 15.15 -5.34
CA LYS A 154 -0.05 15.97 -5.79
C LYS A 154 -0.95 16.34 -4.62
N THR A 155 -1.17 15.40 -3.71
CA THR A 155 -1.97 15.59 -2.49
C THR A 155 -1.29 16.58 -1.55
N TYR A 156 0.02 16.44 -1.35
CA TYR A 156 0.81 17.37 -0.53
C TYR A 156 0.84 18.77 -1.14
N GLN A 157 1.07 18.89 -2.45
CA GLN A 157 1.02 20.17 -3.17
C GLN A 157 -0.34 20.85 -2.97
N LEU A 158 -1.45 20.15 -3.23
CA LEU A 158 -2.77 20.73 -3.12
C LEU A 158 -3.13 21.10 -1.67
N ILE A 159 -2.75 20.28 -0.68
CA ILE A 159 -2.91 20.61 0.75
C ILE A 159 -2.16 21.91 1.09
N ASN A 160 -0.94 22.08 0.60
CA ASN A 160 -0.15 23.29 0.81
C ASN A 160 -0.77 24.53 0.11
N GLU A 161 -1.28 24.37 -1.12
CA GLU A 161 -1.99 25.42 -1.86
C GLU A 161 -3.31 25.82 -1.19
N LEU A 162 -4.07 24.85 -0.66
CA LEU A 162 -5.32 25.10 0.05
C LEU A 162 -5.08 25.82 1.38
N ARG A 163 -4.09 25.39 2.18
CA ARG A 163 -3.63 26.08 3.39
C ARG A 163 -3.16 27.51 3.08
N GLY A 164 -2.49 27.73 1.95
CA GLY A 164 -1.94 29.02 1.55
C GLY A 164 -3.00 30.12 1.34
N LYS A 165 -4.27 29.76 1.07
CA LYS A 165 -5.39 30.68 0.85
C LYS A 165 -6.06 31.12 2.16
N GLY A 166 -5.28 31.44 3.20
CA GLY A 166 -5.76 31.66 4.58
C GLY A 166 -7.07 32.46 4.68
N ASN A 167 -8.03 31.92 5.45
CA ASN A 167 -9.46 32.32 5.56
C ASN A 167 -10.40 31.84 4.44
N SER A 168 -9.97 30.99 3.49
CA SER A 168 -10.85 30.38 2.50
C SER A 168 -11.49 29.08 3.01
N ALA A 169 -12.82 29.00 3.01
CA ALA A 169 -13.54 27.75 3.28
C ALA A 169 -13.37 26.77 2.11
N TYR A 170 -13.09 25.49 2.40
CA TYR A 170 -12.88 24.47 1.36
C TYR A 170 -14.18 24.18 0.62
N TYR A 171 -14.22 24.42 -0.68
CA TYR A 171 -15.37 24.08 -1.51
C TYR A 171 -15.39 22.58 -1.82
N ALA A 172 -16.57 22.05 -2.15
CA ALA A 172 -16.71 20.65 -2.57
C ALA A 172 -15.86 20.31 -3.80
N ALA A 173 -15.53 21.30 -4.63
CA ALA A 173 -14.59 21.16 -5.74
C ALA A 173 -13.13 21.00 -5.28
N ASP A 174 -12.67 21.78 -4.29
CA ASP A 174 -11.33 21.62 -3.71
C ASP A 174 -11.16 20.24 -3.08
N LEU A 175 -12.17 19.79 -2.33
CA LEU A 175 -12.18 18.46 -1.72
C LEU A 175 -12.22 17.36 -2.78
N SER A 176 -13.04 17.49 -3.84
CA SER A 176 -13.07 16.51 -4.93
C SER A 176 -11.73 16.42 -5.68
N LEU A 177 -11.06 17.56 -5.90
CA LEU A 177 -9.73 17.62 -6.48
C LEU A 177 -8.68 16.98 -5.55
N LEU A 178 -8.84 17.12 -4.23
CA LEU A 178 -7.98 16.46 -3.23
C LEU A 178 -8.18 14.95 -3.18
N LEU A 179 -9.43 14.46 -3.30
CA LEU A 179 -9.68 13.02 -3.45
C LEU A 179 -9.05 12.48 -4.74
N GLN A 180 -9.18 13.23 -5.85
CA GLN A 180 -8.58 12.85 -7.13
C GLN A 180 -7.05 12.88 -7.08
N ALA A 181 -6.44 13.85 -6.40
CA ALA A 181 -5.00 13.92 -6.18
C ALA A 181 -4.51 12.71 -5.35
N ALA A 182 -5.22 12.36 -4.27
CA ALA A 182 -4.92 11.18 -3.46
C ALA A 182 -5.06 9.87 -4.26
N GLN A 183 -6.06 9.76 -5.14
CA GLN A 183 -6.19 8.62 -6.05
C GLN A 183 -5.04 8.54 -7.06
N MET A 184 -4.64 9.67 -7.66
CA MET A 184 -3.49 9.72 -8.56
C MET A 184 -2.16 9.39 -7.87
N ASP A 185 -2.00 9.78 -6.60
CA ASP A 185 -0.79 9.48 -5.83
C ASP A 185 -0.79 8.03 -5.33
N MET A 186 -1.94 7.47 -4.90
CA MET A 186 -2.07 6.04 -4.57
C MET A 186 -1.83 5.15 -5.80
N ASP A 187 -2.29 5.57 -6.98
CA ASP A 187 -2.01 4.91 -8.27
C ASP A 187 -0.53 4.94 -8.67
N GLN A 188 0.28 5.80 -8.04
CA GLN A 188 1.72 5.91 -8.26
C GLN A 188 2.54 5.56 -7.01
N LEU A 189 1.91 5.17 -5.91
CA LEU A 189 2.57 4.86 -4.64
C LEU A 189 3.71 3.84 -4.78
N PRO A 190 3.57 2.73 -5.55
CA PRO A 190 4.70 1.82 -5.78
C PRO A 190 5.87 2.51 -6.48
N THR A 191 5.60 3.31 -7.53
CA THR A 191 6.60 4.10 -8.25
C THR A 191 7.30 5.09 -7.34
N HIS A 192 6.55 5.79 -6.47
CA HIS A 192 7.06 6.77 -5.51
C HIS A 192 7.97 6.12 -4.45
N LEU A 193 7.58 4.96 -3.91
CA LEU A 193 8.41 4.21 -2.94
C LEU A 193 9.75 3.74 -3.53
N VAL A 194 9.78 3.40 -4.82
CA VAL A 194 11.02 3.06 -5.54
C VAL A 194 11.86 4.30 -5.83
N ALA A 195 11.25 5.34 -6.40
CA ALA A 195 11.96 6.53 -6.88
C ALA A 195 12.54 7.40 -5.75
N HIS A 196 12.03 7.27 -4.52
CA HIS A 196 12.41 8.10 -3.37
C HIS A 196 12.73 7.29 -2.11
N SER A 197 13.06 6.01 -2.26
CA SER A 197 13.38 5.04 -1.19
C SER A 197 14.27 5.63 -0.09
N ASP A 198 15.46 6.14 -0.44
CA ASP A 198 16.45 6.67 0.51
C ASP A 198 15.94 7.87 1.33
N THR A 199 14.98 8.62 0.78
CA THR A 199 14.36 9.76 1.45
C THR A 199 13.16 9.34 2.30
N ILE A 200 12.36 8.39 1.81
CA ILE A 200 11.15 7.88 2.46
C ILE A 200 11.50 6.98 3.65
N PHE A 201 12.58 6.20 3.58
CA PHE A 201 12.93 5.15 4.56
C PHE A 201 14.20 5.48 5.37
N PRO A 202 14.18 6.51 6.25
CA PRO A 202 15.38 6.98 6.97
C PRO A 202 15.98 5.96 7.96
N VAL A 203 15.30 4.86 8.25
CA VAL A 203 15.80 3.77 9.11
C VAL A 203 16.90 2.95 8.43
N ILE A 204 17.00 3.01 7.09
CA ILE A 204 17.80 2.09 6.26
C ILE A 204 18.75 2.88 5.33
N GLN A 205 19.22 4.03 5.80
CA GLN A 205 19.98 4.99 5.00
C GLN A 205 21.19 4.36 4.30
N ASN A 206 21.15 4.40 2.97
CA ASN A 206 22.23 4.00 2.07
C ASN A 206 22.62 2.51 2.09
N ASP A 207 21.73 1.58 2.48
CA ASP A 207 21.91 0.16 2.13
C ASP A 207 21.44 -0.08 0.68
N PRO A 208 22.35 -0.26 -0.30
CA PRO A 208 21.96 -0.36 -1.71
C PRO A 208 21.17 -1.64 -1.98
N ASN A 209 21.27 -2.67 -1.13
CA ASN A 209 20.48 -3.89 -1.25
C ASN A 209 18.98 -3.62 -1.05
N PHE A 210 18.63 -2.74 -0.09
CA PHE A 210 17.24 -2.37 0.16
C PHE A 210 16.64 -1.61 -1.02
N SER A 211 17.38 -0.62 -1.55
CA SER A 211 16.94 0.17 -2.70
C SER A 211 16.84 -0.68 -3.97
N ASP A 212 17.80 -1.59 -4.19
CA ASP A 212 17.78 -2.50 -5.34
C ASP A 212 16.67 -3.55 -5.26
N VAL A 213 16.30 -4.04 -4.07
CA VAL A 213 15.11 -4.91 -3.92
C VAL A 213 13.84 -4.18 -4.38
N LEU A 214 13.59 -2.96 -3.89
CA LEU A 214 12.40 -2.19 -4.28
C LEU A 214 12.40 -1.91 -5.78
N LYS A 215 13.56 -1.48 -6.32
CA LYS A 215 13.76 -1.26 -7.75
C LYS A 215 13.52 -2.52 -8.57
N SER A 216 13.91 -3.70 -8.08
CA SER A 216 13.75 -4.96 -8.80
C SER A 216 12.26 -5.30 -9.01
N VAL A 217 11.42 -5.08 -7.98
CA VAL A 217 9.97 -5.25 -8.10
C VAL A 217 9.38 -4.22 -9.05
N GLY A 218 9.80 -2.95 -8.97
CA GLY A 218 9.37 -1.90 -9.89
C GLY A 218 9.67 -2.23 -11.36
N VAL A 219 10.89 -2.69 -11.66
CA VAL A 219 11.30 -3.11 -13.00
C VAL A 219 10.54 -4.35 -13.47
N LEU A 220 10.29 -5.34 -12.60
CA LEU A 220 9.46 -6.50 -12.95
C LEU A 220 8.01 -6.10 -13.28
N VAL A 221 7.42 -5.17 -12.52
CA VAL A 221 6.08 -4.64 -12.78
C VAL A 221 6.04 -3.89 -14.12
N GLN A 222 7.05 -3.07 -14.44
CA GLN A 222 7.11 -2.41 -15.76
C GLN A 222 7.28 -3.42 -16.90
N THR A 223 8.26 -4.32 -16.78
CA THR A 223 8.62 -5.30 -17.84
C THR A 223 7.45 -6.20 -18.21
N ALA A 224 6.62 -6.59 -17.23
CA ALA A 224 5.42 -7.39 -17.47
C ALA A 224 4.27 -6.60 -18.12
N HIS A 225 4.16 -5.26 -17.90
CA HIS A 225 3.18 -4.42 -18.60
C HIS A 225 3.54 -4.22 -20.08
N GLU A 226 4.83 -4.21 -20.41
CA GLU A 226 5.33 -4.03 -21.78
C GLU A 226 5.20 -5.31 -22.64
N HIS A 227 4.47 -6.33 -22.15
CA HIS A 227 4.29 -7.64 -22.79
C HIS A 227 5.61 -8.33 -23.20
N THR A 228 6.68 -8.06 -22.44
CA THR A 228 8.01 -8.67 -22.65
C THR A 228 7.92 -10.20 -22.53
N SER A 229 8.59 -10.93 -23.43
CA SER A 229 8.68 -12.39 -23.35
C SER A 229 9.16 -12.84 -21.98
N ILE A 230 8.58 -13.92 -21.44
CA ILE A 230 8.99 -14.47 -20.14
C ILE A 230 10.50 -14.76 -20.06
N THR A 231 11.11 -15.18 -21.17
CA THR A 231 12.57 -15.43 -21.29
C THR A 231 13.43 -14.17 -21.28
N GLN A 232 12.84 -13.00 -21.51
CA GLN A 232 13.50 -11.68 -21.53
C GLN A 232 13.25 -10.87 -20.25
N ALA A 233 12.35 -11.30 -19.36
CA ALA A 233 12.07 -10.58 -18.12
C ALA A 233 13.28 -10.51 -17.16
N LEU A 234 14.04 -11.60 -17.01
CA LEU A 234 15.28 -11.60 -16.22
C LEU A 234 16.45 -10.85 -16.90
N PRO A 235 16.64 -10.94 -18.23
CA PRO A 235 17.55 -10.04 -18.96
C PRO A 235 17.25 -8.56 -18.75
N THR A 236 16.00 -8.12 -18.93
CA THR A 236 15.59 -6.71 -18.73
C THR A 236 15.78 -6.29 -17.27
N LEU A 237 15.47 -7.18 -16.32
CA LEU A 237 15.74 -6.94 -14.90
C LEU A 237 17.24 -6.74 -14.65
N ALA A 238 18.10 -7.67 -15.09
CA ALA A 238 19.54 -7.60 -14.89
C ALA A 238 20.19 -6.41 -15.61
N ALA A 239 19.71 -6.05 -16.80
CA ALA A 239 20.16 -4.85 -17.52
C ALA A 239 19.80 -3.53 -16.80
N SER A 240 18.92 -3.57 -15.80
CA SER A 240 18.55 -2.41 -14.97
C SER A 240 19.45 -2.21 -13.74
N PHE A 241 20.49 -3.03 -13.55
CA PHE A 241 21.44 -2.94 -12.43
C PHE A 241 22.90 -3.05 -12.87
N GLU A 242 23.75 -2.23 -12.27
CA GLU A 242 25.21 -2.40 -12.36
C GLU A 242 25.64 -3.63 -11.53
N PRO A 243 26.38 -4.61 -12.09
CA PRO A 243 26.68 -5.89 -11.43
C PRO A 243 27.32 -5.83 -10.04
N ASN A 244 27.96 -4.70 -9.71
CA ASN A 244 28.71 -4.49 -8.46
C ASN A 244 28.10 -3.38 -7.57
N HIS A 245 26.86 -2.94 -7.82
CA HIS A 245 26.19 -1.91 -7.01
C HIS A 245 25.77 -2.41 -5.61
N SER A 246 25.30 -3.65 -5.53
CA SER A 246 24.89 -4.31 -4.28
C SER A 246 25.00 -5.83 -4.43
N ASP A 247 24.87 -6.57 -3.33
CA ASP A 247 24.77 -8.03 -3.38
C ASP A 247 23.48 -8.44 -4.12
N VAL A 248 22.37 -7.70 -3.93
CA VAL A 248 21.09 -7.90 -4.64
C VAL A 248 21.23 -7.73 -6.15
N ALA A 249 21.93 -6.69 -6.61
CA ALA A 249 22.23 -6.51 -8.03
C ALA A 249 23.04 -7.69 -8.59
N MET A 250 24.08 -8.14 -7.87
CA MET A 250 24.89 -9.29 -8.27
C MET A 250 24.05 -10.57 -8.34
N LEU A 251 23.16 -10.80 -7.37
CA LEU A 251 22.24 -11.95 -7.34
C LEU A 251 21.24 -11.94 -8.51
N ILE A 252 20.76 -10.77 -8.94
CA ILE A 252 19.90 -10.63 -10.12
C ILE A 252 20.66 -11.04 -11.39
N HIS A 253 21.94 -10.65 -11.53
CA HIS A 253 22.79 -11.10 -12.64
C HIS A 253 23.06 -12.61 -12.60
N VAL A 254 23.21 -13.21 -11.42
CA VAL A 254 23.31 -14.68 -11.25
C VAL A 254 22.00 -15.37 -11.64
N ALA A 255 20.84 -14.81 -11.26
CA ALA A 255 19.52 -15.33 -11.61
C ALA A 255 19.27 -15.32 -13.13
N ASP A 256 19.63 -14.24 -13.81
CA ASP A 256 19.57 -14.20 -15.27
C ASP A 256 20.57 -15.17 -15.91
N LEU A 257 21.82 -15.25 -15.44
CA LEU A 257 22.81 -16.20 -15.97
C LEU A 257 22.31 -17.66 -15.86
N ILE A 258 21.80 -18.06 -14.69
CA ILE A 258 21.22 -19.39 -14.47
C ILE A 258 19.99 -19.60 -15.36
N SER A 259 19.13 -18.58 -15.49
CA SER A 259 17.98 -18.61 -16.41
C SER A 259 18.41 -18.85 -17.85
N GLN A 260 19.31 -18.02 -18.41
CA GLN A 260 19.80 -18.16 -19.78
C GLN A 260 20.49 -19.51 -20.02
N SER A 261 21.17 -20.06 -18.99
CA SER A 261 21.86 -21.35 -19.06
C SER A 261 20.92 -22.52 -19.33
N LEU A 262 19.65 -22.44 -18.89
CA LEU A 262 18.65 -23.51 -18.94
C LEU A 262 17.48 -23.24 -19.90
N ILE A 263 17.52 -22.16 -20.70
CA ILE A 263 16.51 -21.94 -21.74
C ILE A 263 16.63 -22.98 -22.85
N ASN A 264 15.50 -23.60 -23.21
CA ASN A 264 15.40 -24.50 -24.36
C ASN A 264 14.34 -23.98 -25.35
N VAL A 265 14.79 -23.22 -26.34
CA VAL A 265 13.92 -22.68 -27.42
C VAL A 265 13.34 -23.75 -28.35
N GLN A 266 13.75 -25.01 -28.22
CA GLN A 266 13.26 -26.13 -29.04
C GLN A 266 12.00 -26.79 -28.44
N ASN A 267 11.67 -26.51 -27.17
CA ASN A 267 10.47 -27.05 -26.51
C ASN A 267 9.45 -25.93 -26.22
N PRO A 268 8.39 -25.76 -27.04
CA PRO A 268 7.39 -24.71 -26.82
C PRO A 268 6.53 -24.93 -25.56
N ASN A 269 6.52 -26.15 -24.99
CA ASN A 269 5.73 -26.50 -23.81
C ASN A 269 6.53 -26.34 -22.49
N SER A 270 7.85 -26.15 -22.55
CA SER A 270 8.69 -25.85 -21.38
C SER A 270 9.92 -25.05 -21.81
N LEU A 271 9.83 -23.73 -21.63
CA LEU A 271 10.88 -22.79 -22.05
C LEU A 271 12.17 -22.91 -21.23
N TRP A 272 12.07 -23.47 -20.02
CA TRP A 272 13.21 -23.88 -19.20
C TRP A 272 13.24 -25.39 -19.04
N VAL A 273 14.45 -25.93 -19.20
CA VAL A 273 14.85 -27.30 -18.86
C VAL A 273 14.60 -27.57 -17.38
N ASN A 274 14.12 -28.77 -17.05
CA ASN A 274 14.06 -29.19 -15.65
C ASN A 274 15.40 -29.83 -15.24
N PRO A 275 16.27 -29.15 -14.46
CA PRO A 275 17.59 -29.68 -14.11
C PRO A 275 17.50 -30.98 -13.29
N LEU A 276 16.43 -31.18 -12.52
CA LEU A 276 16.22 -32.37 -11.70
C LEU A 276 15.82 -33.61 -12.52
N GLN A 277 15.39 -33.43 -13.76
CA GLN A 277 15.04 -34.50 -14.70
C GLN A 277 16.13 -34.71 -15.76
N GLU A 278 16.69 -33.64 -16.31
CA GLU A 278 17.56 -33.68 -17.50
C GLU A 278 19.07 -33.60 -17.18
N LEU A 279 19.44 -33.19 -15.95
CA LEU A 279 20.83 -33.01 -15.51
C LEU A 279 21.19 -33.80 -14.23
N PRO A 280 20.92 -35.14 -14.18
CA PRO A 280 21.03 -35.96 -12.98
C PRO A 280 22.46 -36.07 -12.41
N LEU A 281 22.66 -35.58 -11.18
CA LEU A 281 23.93 -35.59 -10.44
C LEU A 281 24.57 -36.97 -10.26
N GLN A 282 23.79 -38.05 -10.34
CA GLN A 282 24.27 -39.43 -10.20
C GLN A 282 25.29 -39.80 -11.30
N VAL A 283 25.13 -39.23 -12.49
CA VAL A 283 26.01 -39.42 -13.65
C VAL A 283 27.43 -38.94 -13.39
N LEU A 284 27.60 -37.92 -12.55
CA LEU A 284 28.90 -37.28 -12.28
C LEU A 284 29.80 -38.12 -11.35
N SER A 285 29.30 -39.27 -10.88
CA SER A 285 30.09 -40.30 -10.20
C SER A 285 30.49 -41.47 -11.11
N ASP A 286 30.08 -41.49 -12.38
CA ASP A 286 30.40 -42.57 -13.32
C ASP A 286 31.57 -42.17 -14.23
N LEU A 287 32.69 -42.90 -14.12
CA LEU A 287 33.88 -42.73 -14.96
C LEU A 287 33.73 -43.36 -16.36
N ASN A 288 32.61 -44.02 -16.63
CA ASN A 288 32.26 -44.62 -17.91
C ASN A 288 31.09 -43.87 -18.57
N ILE A 289 31.34 -42.61 -18.93
CA ILE A 289 30.32 -41.65 -19.37
C ILE A 289 29.62 -42.11 -20.66
N LYS A 290 28.35 -42.48 -20.57
CA LYS A 290 27.47 -42.74 -21.72
C LYS A 290 27.04 -41.41 -22.35
N ASP A 291 27.00 -41.27 -23.68
CA ASP A 291 26.61 -39.99 -24.29
C ASP A 291 25.16 -39.58 -24.08
N SER A 292 24.27 -40.53 -23.78
CA SER A 292 22.94 -40.24 -23.26
C SER A 292 22.98 -39.25 -22.07
N ASN A 293 24.14 -39.15 -21.41
CA ASN A 293 24.39 -38.34 -20.23
C ASN A 293 25.62 -37.40 -20.37
N VAL A 294 26.32 -37.34 -21.51
CA VAL A 294 27.58 -36.56 -21.62
C VAL A 294 27.32 -35.04 -21.64
N HIS A 295 26.14 -34.63 -22.12
CA HIS A 295 25.68 -33.24 -22.04
C HIS A 295 25.57 -32.76 -20.59
N VAL A 296 25.31 -33.64 -19.62
CA VAL A 296 25.25 -33.30 -18.19
C VAL A 296 26.62 -32.79 -17.71
N TRP A 297 27.68 -33.53 -18.01
CA TRP A 297 29.06 -33.15 -17.69
C TRP A 297 29.50 -31.88 -18.43
N TYR A 298 29.17 -31.73 -19.72
CA TYR A 298 29.43 -30.49 -20.46
C TYR A 298 28.72 -29.30 -19.81
N PHE A 299 27.43 -29.43 -19.48
CA PHE A 299 26.62 -28.39 -18.85
C PHE A 299 27.22 -27.94 -17.52
N TYR A 300 27.51 -28.86 -16.59
CA TYR A 300 28.06 -28.49 -15.28
C TYR A 300 29.46 -27.87 -15.41
N GLY A 301 30.29 -28.28 -16.37
CA GLY A 301 31.59 -27.65 -16.61
C GLY A 301 31.52 -26.25 -17.23
N LEU A 302 30.66 -26.04 -18.22
CA LEU A 302 30.40 -24.72 -18.83
C LEU A 302 29.79 -23.74 -17.82
N LEU A 303 28.83 -24.20 -17.01
CA LEU A 303 28.18 -23.38 -15.98
C LEU A 303 29.09 -23.12 -14.78
N TYR A 304 29.88 -24.11 -14.34
CA TYR A 304 30.91 -23.92 -13.32
C TYR A 304 31.87 -22.79 -13.70
N HIS A 305 32.35 -22.76 -14.96
CA HIS A 305 33.26 -21.71 -15.40
C HIS A 305 32.59 -20.32 -15.33
N GLN A 306 31.40 -20.15 -15.94
CA GLN A 306 30.65 -18.88 -15.90
C GLN A 306 30.42 -18.39 -14.46
N LEU A 307 29.93 -19.27 -13.57
CA LEU A 307 29.70 -18.93 -12.16
C LEU A 307 30.99 -18.63 -11.41
N SER A 308 32.12 -19.27 -11.74
CA SER A 308 33.41 -19.03 -11.09
C SER A 308 34.02 -17.66 -11.39
N GLN A 309 33.51 -16.92 -12.38
CA GLN A 309 33.89 -15.53 -12.65
C GLN A 309 33.18 -14.53 -11.72
N ILE A 310 32.04 -14.91 -11.11
CA ILE A 310 31.28 -14.05 -10.21
C ILE A 310 31.82 -14.22 -8.77
N PRO A 311 32.30 -13.17 -8.08
CA PRO A 311 33.01 -13.31 -6.80
C PRO A 311 32.23 -14.05 -5.71
N LEU A 312 30.93 -13.79 -5.60
CA LEU A 312 30.04 -14.44 -4.63
C LEU A 312 29.88 -15.94 -4.92
N CYS A 313 29.62 -16.30 -6.18
CA CYS A 313 29.50 -17.68 -6.63
C CYS A 313 30.84 -18.44 -6.52
N LYS A 314 31.97 -17.81 -6.88
CA LYS A 314 33.31 -18.39 -6.72
C LYS A 314 33.60 -18.78 -5.27
N SER A 315 33.22 -17.91 -4.33
CA SER A 315 33.36 -18.12 -2.89
C SER A 315 32.46 -19.26 -2.40
N TYR A 316 31.20 -19.29 -2.81
CA TYR A 316 30.25 -20.37 -2.50
C TYR A 316 30.70 -21.73 -3.06
N LEU A 317 31.14 -21.78 -4.31
CA LEU A 317 31.60 -23.00 -4.98
C LEU A 317 32.86 -23.57 -4.31
N GLY A 318 33.76 -22.70 -3.82
CA GLY A 318 34.93 -23.11 -3.03
C GLY A 318 36.00 -23.78 -3.88
N ALA A 319 36.44 -23.10 -4.93
CA ALA A 319 37.36 -23.63 -5.93
C ALA A 319 38.76 -23.96 -5.36
N GLN A 320 39.10 -25.24 -5.38
CA GLN A 320 40.45 -25.81 -5.27
C GLN A 320 40.64 -26.72 -6.48
N GLU A 321 41.85 -26.87 -7.00
CA GLU A 321 42.12 -27.68 -8.21
C GLU A 321 41.89 -29.20 -8.01
N THR A 322 41.71 -29.61 -6.76
CA THR A 322 41.46 -30.98 -6.30
C THR A 322 40.00 -31.27 -5.92
N SER A 323 39.09 -30.30 -6.10
CA SER A 323 37.68 -30.45 -5.72
C SER A 323 36.92 -31.47 -6.58
N ASP A 324 36.16 -32.34 -5.92
CA ASP A 324 35.27 -33.32 -6.56
C ASP A 324 34.22 -32.64 -7.47
N PRO A 325 34.14 -32.99 -8.77
CA PRO A 325 33.12 -32.49 -9.69
C PRO A 325 31.69 -32.71 -9.20
N LYS A 326 31.41 -33.82 -8.50
CA LYS A 326 30.07 -34.12 -7.96
C LYS A 326 29.72 -33.22 -6.77
N ALA A 327 30.66 -32.92 -5.88
CA ALA A 327 30.48 -31.91 -4.83
C ALA A 327 30.24 -30.50 -5.41
N ILE A 328 31.01 -30.09 -6.42
CA ILE A 328 30.79 -28.80 -7.13
C ILE A 328 29.41 -28.78 -7.81
N ALA A 329 29.06 -29.82 -8.56
CA ALA A 329 27.76 -29.90 -9.22
C ALA A 329 26.59 -29.96 -8.25
N THR A 330 26.76 -30.57 -7.06
CA THR A 330 25.73 -30.53 -6.00
C THR A 330 25.47 -29.08 -5.57
N LYS A 331 26.52 -28.27 -5.35
CA LYS A 331 26.39 -26.83 -5.07
C LYS A 331 25.72 -26.07 -6.22
N ILE A 332 26.12 -26.34 -7.47
CA ILE A 332 25.49 -25.72 -8.65
C ILE A 332 24.00 -26.08 -8.70
N ASN A 333 23.64 -27.34 -8.48
CA ASN A 333 22.26 -27.83 -8.50
C ASN A 333 21.38 -27.18 -7.40
N GLU A 334 21.92 -26.83 -6.24
CA GLU A 334 21.18 -26.01 -5.25
C GLU A 334 20.79 -24.64 -5.83
N LEU A 335 21.67 -24.00 -6.62
CA LEU A 335 21.35 -22.76 -7.34
C LEU A 335 20.34 -23.00 -8.48
N LEU A 336 20.44 -24.12 -9.21
CA LEU A 336 19.53 -24.47 -10.31
C LEU A 336 18.07 -24.66 -9.85
N LYS A 337 17.80 -24.98 -8.58
CA LYS A 337 16.43 -25.10 -8.03
C LYS A 337 15.60 -23.82 -8.19
N SER A 338 16.24 -22.66 -8.32
CA SER A 338 15.59 -21.38 -8.65
C SER A 338 14.73 -21.45 -9.92
N VAL A 339 15.19 -22.20 -10.93
CA VAL A 339 14.53 -22.32 -12.24
C VAL A 339 13.19 -23.06 -12.17
N ALA A 340 12.93 -23.85 -11.13
CA ALA A 340 11.62 -24.47 -10.94
C ALA A 340 10.48 -23.43 -10.84
N SER A 341 10.76 -22.26 -10.27
CA SER A 341 9.82 -21.13 -10.21
C SER A 341 9.56 -20.53 -11.61
N LEU A 342 10.61 -20.43 -12.43
CA LEU A 342 10.54 -19.95 -13.82
C LEU A 342 9.82 -20.94 -14.75
N GLN A 343 10.11 -22.23 -14.62
CA GLN A 343 9.44 -23.29 -15.35
C GLN A 343 7.95 -23.32 -15.01
N SER A 344 7.60 -23.25 -13.71
CA SER A 344 6.20 -23.15 -13.27
C SER A 344 5.50 -21.90 -13.79
N ALA A 345 6.18 -20.76 -13.87
CA ALA A 345 5.64 -19.57 -14.53
C ALA A 345 5.39 -19.79 -16.03
N SER A 346 6.30 -20.46 -16.75
CA SER A 346 6.11 -20.77 -18.17
C SER A 346 4.95 -21.73 -18.43
N LEU A 347 4.69 -22.68 -17.52
CA LEU A 347 3.58 -23.63 -17.60
C LEU A 347 2.22 -22.96 -17.33
N ASP A 348 2.13 -22.07 -16.34
CA ASP A 348 0.91 -21.27 -16.12
C ASP A 348 0.57 -20.44 -17.37
N LEU A 349 1.59 -19.78 -17.95
CA LEU A 349 1.44 -18.91 -19.13
C LEU A 349 1.20 -19.68 -20.43
N ALA A 350 1.66 -20.92 -20.57
CA ALA A 350 1.34 -21.76 -21.74
C ALA A 350 -0.18 -21.95 -21.89
N ASN A 351 -0.91 -22.05 -20.78
CA ASN A 351 -2.38 -22.14 -20.77
C ASN A 351 -3.08 -20.81 -21.17
N SER A 352 -2.36 -19.68 -21.23
CA SER A 352 -2.88 -18.37 -21.66
C SER A 352 -2.24 -17.84 -22.96
N ASN A 353 -1.61 -18.72 -23.76
CA ASN A 353 -0.83 -18.33 -24.96
C ASN A 353 0.25 -17.27 -24.67
N PHE A 354 0.85 -17.33 -23.48
CA PHE A 354 1.81 -16.35 -22.93
C PHE A 354 1.29 -14.91 -22.83
N GLN A 355 -0.04 -14.70 -22.86
CA GLN A 355 -0.64 -13.39 -22.66
C GLN A 355 -1.00 -13.15 -21.19
N LEU A 356 -0.55 -12.01 -20.65
CA LEU A 356 -0.94 -11.47 -19.35
C LEU A 356 -2.14 -10.54 -19.54
N THR A 357 -3.35 -11.07 -19.36
CA THR A 357 -4.62 -10.36 -19.62
C THR A 357 -5.42 -10.03 -18.35
N GLN A 358 -4.98 -10.49 -17.17
CA GLN A 358 -5.61 -10.18 -15.89
C GLN A 358 -4.57 -9.90 -14.80
N ASN A 359 -4.90 -9.02 -13.85
CA ASN A 359 -3.97 -8.58 -12.82
C ASN A 359 -3.50 -9.73 -11.90
N ASP A 360 -4.37 -10.70 -11.58
CA ASP A 360 -3.98 -11.81 -10.70
C ASP A 360 -2.94 -12.74 -11.36
N THR A 361 -3.09 -13.08 -12.64
CA THR A 361 -2.09 -13.90 -13.36
C THR A 361 -0.78 -13.13 -13.57
N PHE A 362 -0.86 -11.82 -13.80
CA PHE A 362 0.27 -10.90 -13.85
C PHE A 362 1.08 -10.86 -12.53
N PHE A 363 0.43 -10.69 -11.37
CA PHE A 363 1.15 -10.61 -10.10
C PHE A 363 1.58 -12.00 -9.59
N ALA A 364 0.85 -13.07 -9.92
CA ALA A 364 1.32 -14.44 -9.72
C ALA A 364 2.61 -14.73 -10.52
N TYR A 365 2.69 -14.25 -11.76
CA TYR A 365 3.88 -14.34 -12.60
C TYR A 365 5.08 -13.60 -11.99
N ILE A 366 4.91 -12.32 -11.63
CA ILE A 366 5.97 -11.52 -11.00
C ILE A 366 6.46 -12.17 -9.70
N LYS A 367 5.54 -12.70 -8.87
CA LYS A 367 5.92 -13.42 -7.65
C LYS A 367 6.81 -14.63 -7.95
N LYS A 368 6.56 -15.40 -9.01
CA LYS A 368 7.41 -16.53 -9.41
C LYS A 368 8.81 -16.11 -9.90
N LEU A 369 8.93 -14.97 -10.59
CA LEU A 369 10.24 -14.39 -10.92
C LEU A 369 11.00 -13.98 -9.65
N ASN A 370 10.33 -13.27 -8.73
CA ASN A 370 10.89 -12.87 -7.44
C ASN A 370 11.34 -14.09 -6.62
N THR A 371 10.52 -15.14 -6.52
CA THR A 371 10.89 -16.39 -5.84
C THR A 371 12.17 -17.01 -6.41
N SER A 372 12.39 -16.96 -7.74
CA SER A 372 13.64 -17.45 -8.36
C SER A 372 14.87 -16.68 -7.85
N VAL A 373 14.80 -15.34 -7.78
CA VAL A 373 15.88 -14.49 -7.25
C VAL A 373 16.08 -14.73 -5.74
N GLN A 374 14.98 -14.79 -4.97
CA GLN A 374 14.99 -15.09 -3.54
C GLN A 374 15.62 -16.48 -3.23
N GLN A 375 15.38 -17.48 -4.08
CA GLN A 375 15.98 -18.82 -3.93
C GLN A 375 17.51 -18.77 -4.09
N ILE A 376 18.04 -17.97 -5.01
CA ILE A 376 19.48 -17.77 -5.18
C ILE A 376 20.06 -16.94 -4.01
N MET A 377 19.34 -15.89 -3.58
CA MET A 377 19.69 -15.08 -2.41
C MET A 377 19.89 -15.94 -1.15
N ARG A 378 18.96 -16.87 -0.87
CA ARG A 378 19.06 -17.81 0.27
C ARG A 378 20.26 -18.76 0.22
N VAL A 379 20.76 -19.10 -0.97
CA VAL A 379 21.89 -20.03 -1.14
C VAL A 379 23.24 -19.30 -1.09
N LEU A 380 23.32 -18.10 -1.67
CA LEU A 380 24.56 -17.34 -1.81
C LEU A 380 24.81 -16.32 -0.68
N LEU A 381 23.76 -15.81 -0.03
CA LEU A 381 23.85 -14.99 1.17
C LEU A 381 23.36 -15.81 2.39
N PRO A 382 24.21 -16.69 2.97
CA PRO A 382 23.88 -17.33 4.24
C PRO A 382 23.77 -16.26 5.35
N ALA A 383 22.92 -16.51 6.34
CA ALA A 383 22.65 -15.57 7.43
C ALA A 383 23.91 -15.20 8.21
N GLN A 384 24.46 -14.01 7.92
CA GLN A 384 25.54 -13.37 8.67
C GLN A 384 25.00 -12.94 10.04
N ASN A 385 25.31 -13.72 11.07
CA ASN A 385 24.93 -13.40 12.44
C ASN A 385 25.69 -12.16 12.97
N ASN A 386 25.01 -11.37 13.79
CA ASN A 386 25.54 -10.35 14.72
C ASN A 386 25.89 -8.94 14.18
N ASP A 387 25.86 -8.65 12.88
CA ASP A 387 25.92 -7.25 12.42
C ASP A 387 24.51 -6.61 12.41
N THR A 388 24.16 -5.93 13.49
CA THR A 388 22.85 -5.23 13.64
C THR A 388 22.66 -4.06 12.68
N SER A 389 23.68 -3.70 11.88
CA SER A 389 23.66 -2.55 10.97
C SER A 389 23.06 -2.87 9.60
N ARG A 390 22.98 -4.15 9.21
CA ARG A 390 22.59 -4.58 7.86
C ARG A 390 21.16 -5.10 7.80
N VAL A 391 20.49 -4.94 6.66
CA VAL A 391 19.23 -5.63 6.41
C VAL A 391 19.49 -7.13 6.23
N THR A 392 18.77 -7.97 6.98
CA THR A 392 18.90 -9.43 6.85
C THR A 392 18.26 -9.92 5.56
N VAL A 393 18.73 -11.07 5.04
CA VAL A 393 18.16 -11.70 3.84
C VAL A 393 16.65 -11.91 3.96
N ASP A 394 16.17 -12.38 5.11
CA ASP A 394 14.73 -12.56 5.32
C ASP A 394 13.95 -11.23 5.22
N LYS A 395 14.49 -10.12 5.74
CA LYS A 395 13.88 -8.78 5.58
C LYS A 395 13.90 -8.28 4.14
N LEU A 396 14.96 -8.55 3.39
CA LEU A 396 15.03 -8.24 1.95
C LEU A 396 13.97 -9.04 1.17
N MET A 397 13.74 -10.30 1.55
CA MET A 397 12.69 -11.14 0.97
C MET A 397 11.28 -10.67 1.35
N GLU A 398 11.02 -10.42 2.63
CA GLU A 398 9.75 -9.89 3.15
C GLU A 398 9.38 -8.57 2.46
N LEU A 399 10.36 -7.67 2.31
CA LEU A 399 10.20 -6.40 1.60
C LEU A 399 9.81 -6.60 0.12
N SER A 400 10.45 -7.54 -0.58
CA SER A 400 10.16 -7.79 -1.99
C SER A 400 8.74 -8.35 -2.19
N ASP A 401 8.32 -9.28 -1.32
CA ASP A 401 6.95 -9.81 -1.33
C ASP A 401 5.89 -8.76 -0.92
N SER A 402 6.19 -7.91 0.08
CA SER A 402 5.31 -6.81 0.50
C SER A 402 5.17 -5.75 -0.60
N MET A 403 6.25 -5.45 -1.32
CA MET A 403 6.25 -4.54 -2.46
C MET A 403 5.44 -5.09 -3.65
N ILE A 404 5.51 -6.40 -3.90
CA ILE A 404 4.65 -7.08 -4.89
C ILE A 404 3.18 -7.02 -4.45
N ALA A 405 2.88 -7.31 -3.18
CA ALA A 405 1.52 -7.27 -2.64
C ALA A 405 0.91 -5.87 -2.66
N LEU A 406 1.72 -4.83 -2.38
CA LEU A 406 1.32 -3.43 -2.49
C LEU A 406 0.99 -3.07 -3.94
N SER A 407 1.89 -3.40 -4.86
CA SER A 407 1.74 -3.16 -6.30
C SER A 407 0.49 -3.86 -6.87
N ALA A 408 0.23 -5.10 -6.45
CA ALA A 408 -0.97 -5.85 -6.80
C ALA A 408 -2.24 -5.16 -6.32
N SER A 409 -2.26 -4.74 -5.05
CA SER A 409 -3.43 -4.10 -4.43
C SER A 409 -3.75 -2.75 -5.08
N VAL A 410 -2.71 -1.94 -5.40
CA VAL A 410 -2.86 -0.68 -6.15
C VAL A 410 -3.38 -0.93 -7.57
N ALA A 411 -2.81 -1.88 -8.31
CA ALA A 411 -3.27 -2.22 -9.67
C ALA A 411 -4.71 -2.74 -9.70
N GLN A 412 -5.15 -3.45 -8.65
CA GLN A 412 -6.52 -3.92 -8.45
C GLN A 412 -7.49 -2.83 -7.92
N LYS A 413 -7.00 -1.61 -7.65
CA LYS A 413 -7.73 -0.52 -6.95
C LYS A 413 -8.21 -0.87 -5.55
N ASP A 414 -7.67 -1.93 -4.93
CA ASP A 414 -7.84 -2.24 -3.51
C ASP A 414 -6.91 -1.35 -2.67
N PHE A 415 -7.26 -0.07 -2.63
CA PHE A 415 -6.55 0.92 -1.85
C PHE A 415 -6.64 0.64 -0.34
N GLN A 416 -7.67 -0.08 0.15
CA GLN A 416 -7.78 -0.42 1.57
C GLN A 416 -6.68 -1.40 1.99
N LYS A 417 -6.46 -2.46 1.21
CA LYS A 417 -5.36 -3.41 1.38
C LYS A 417 -3.99 -2.77 1.11
N ALA A 418 -3.88 -1.89 0.11
CA ALA A 418 -2.65 -1.13 -0.14
C ALA A 418 -2.25 -0.26 1.07
N ILE A 419 -3.22 0.41 1.72
CA ILE A 419 -3.00 1.17 2.95
C ILE A 419 -2.57 0.27 4.11
N ALA A 420 -3.19 -0.91 4.27
CA ALA A 420 -2.80 -1.86 5.30
C ALA A 420 -1.33 -2.30 5.14
N ILE A 421 -0.92 -2.67 3.92
CA ILE A 421 0.46 -3.03 3.59
C ILE A 421 1.43 -1.86 3.85
N LEU A 422 1.09 -0.65 3.40
CA LEU A 422 1.90 0.56 3.64
C LEU A 422 2.08 0.86 5.14
N MET A 423 1.08 0.58 5.97
CA MET A 423 1.11 0.88 7.42
C MET A 423 1.76 -0.23 8.26
N ILE A 424 1.61 -1.49 7.87
CA ILE A 424 2.14 -2.64 8.62
C ILE A 424 3.58 -2.95 8.18
N ASP A 425 3.79 -3.16 6.88
CA ASP A 425 5.04 -3.72 6.34
C ASP A 425 6.08 -2.62 6.11
N PHE A 426 5.63 -1.44 5.64
CA PHE A 426 6.50 -0.30 5.36
C PHE A 426 6.52 0.76 6.47
N GLY A 427 5.52 0.79 7.35
CA GLY A 427 5.29 1.89 8.31
C GLY A 427 6.49 2.14 9.24
N HIS A 428 7.07 1.08 9.81
CA HIS A 428 8.24 1.19 10.69
C HIS A 428 9.46 1.83 10.00
N TYR A 429 9.68 1.50 8.72
CA TYR A 429 10.80 2.02 7.94
C TYR A 429 10.61 3.50 7.54
N ILE A 430 9.36 3.93 7.31
CA ILE A 430 9.01 5.33 7.03
C ILE A 430 9.15 6.17 8.31
N SER A 431 8.63 5.67 9.43
CA SER A 431 8.78 6.30 10.73
C SER A 431 8.69 5.28 11.88
N PRO A 432 9.68 5.22 12.79
CA PRO A 432 9.57 4.43 14.01
C PRO A 432 8.56 5.01 15.01
N ASN A 433 8.05 6.23 14.78
CA ASN A 433 7.02 6.86 15.61
C ASN A 433 5.63 6.67 14.99
N HIS A 434 4.81 5.79 15.56
CA HIS A 434 3.42 5.56 15.12
C HIS A 434 2.57 6.84 15.06
N ALA A 435 2.82 7.84 15.90
CA ALA A 435 2.07 9.10 15.84
C ALA A 435 2.27 9.84 14.50
N ALA A 436 3.42 9.63 13.85
CA ALA A 436 3.78 10.20 12.55
C ALA A 436 3.26 9.38 11.34
N LEU A 437 2.69 8.19 11.57
CA LEU A 437 1.94 7.46 10.53
C LEU A 437 0.54 8.05 10.31
N ARG A 438 -0.02 8.78 11.29
CA ARG A 438 -1.40 9.31 11.21
C ARG A 438 -1.63 10.26 10.01
N PRO A 439 -0.71 11.15 9.63
CA PRO A 439 -0.86 11.96 8.41
C PRO A 439 -0.75 11.14 7.11
N ILE A 440 0.12 10.11 7.06
CA ILE A 440 0.23 9.18 5.93
C ILE A 440 -1.09 8.43 5.74
N GLN A 441 -1.61 7.85 6.83
CA GLN A 441 -2.86 7.13 6.83
C GLN A 441 -4.02 8.02 6.36
N PHE A 442 -4.08 9.27 6.81
CA PHE A 442 -5.08 10.24 6.34
C PHE A 442 -4.96 10.49 4.82
N MET A 443 -3.76 10.84 4.33
CA MET A 443 -3.54 11.16 2.92
C MET A 443 -3.88 9.99 2.00
N ALA A 444 -3.50 8.77 2.40
CA ALA A 444 -3.82 7.57 1.64
C ALA A 444 -5.33 7.20 1.72
N GLN A 445 -5.97 7.35 2.88
CA GLN A 445 -7.40 7.06 3.04
C GLN A 445 -8.31 8.01 2.26
N LEU A 446 -7.89 9.24 1.93
CA LEU A 446 -8.62 10.11 1.00
C LEU A 446 -8.88 9.39 -0.34
N ALA A 447 -7.95 8.60 -0.86
CA ALA A 447 -8.15 7.86 -2.11
C ALA A 447 -9.31 6.85 -2.05
N THR A 448 -9.64 6.35 -0.86
CA THR A 448 -10.71 5.37 -0.62
C THR A 448 -12.11 5.97 -0.56
N VAL A 449 -12.22 7.30 -0.51
CA VAL A 449 -13.51 8.02 -0.39
C VAL A 449 -14.26 7.94 -1.72
N GLN A 450 -15.42 7.30 -1.71
CA GLN A 450 -16.28 7.14 -2.89
C GLN A 450 -17.51 8.07 -2.88
N ASN A 451 -17.89 8.58 -1.71
CA ASN A 451 -19.13 9.33 -1.51
C ASN A 451 -19.07 10.25 -0.28
N ALA A 452 -20.09 11.10 -0.10
CA ALA A 452 -20.14 12.03 1.01
C ALA A 452 -20.22 11.35 2.40
N GLU A 453 -20.72 10.12 2.50
CA GLU A 453 -20.80 9.37 3.76
C GLU A 453 -19.43 8.87 4.21
N SER A 454 -18.69 8.21 3.32
CA SER A 454 -17.29 7.81 3.56
C SER A 454 -16.37 9.01 3.81
N MET A 455 -16.61 10.15 3.15
CA MET A 455 -15.89 11.40 3.46
C MET A 455 -16.16 11.89 4.89
N ASN A 456 -17.43 11.90 5.31
CA ASN A 456 -17.81 12.26 6.68
C ASN A 456 -17.18 11.32 7.71
N ALA A 457 -17.31 10.00 7.52
CA ALA A 457 -16.77 8.98 8.43
C ALA A 457 -15.24 9.03 8.52
N LEU A 458 -14.55 9.25 7.39
CA LEU A 458 -13.11 9.48 7.35
C LEU A 458 -12.75 10.67 8.25
N LEU A 459 -13.32 11.84 8.00
CA LEU A 459 -12.99 13.07 8.71
C LEU A 459 -13.39 13.02 10.19
N GLU A 460 -14.48 12.34 10.55
CA GLU A 460 -14.86 12.07 11.95
C GLU A 460 -13.81 11.23 12.70
N SER A 461 -13.11 10.31 12.02
CA SER A 461 -12.01 9.53 12.62
C SER A 461 -10.72 10.33 12.85
N TYR A 462 -10.57 11.49 12.20
CA TYR A 462 -9.45 12.42 12.38
C TYR A 462 -9.79 13.64 13.24
N ALA A 463 -11.08 13.96 13.39
CA ALA A 463 -11.58 14.82 14.46
C ALA A 463 -11.22 14.26 15.86
N LEU A 464 -11.37 15.08 16.89
CA LEU A 464 -11.07 14.66 18.26
C LEU A 464 -12.11 13.62 18.73
N PRO A 465 -11.69 12.44 19.23
CA PRO A 465 -12.63 11.36 19.57
C PRO A 465 -13.57 11.76 20.71
N ILE A 466 -14.75 11.12 20.73
CA ILE A 466 -15.72 11.20 21.82
C ILE A 466 -15.02 10.75 23.11
N GLY A 467 -14.73 11.71 23.98
CA GLY A 467 -13.66 11.59 24.99
C GLY A 467 -12.80 12.86 25.14
N SER A 468 -12.96 13.83 24.24
CA SER A 468 -12.42 15.21 24.31
C SER A 468 -12.61 15.90 25.67
N ALA A 469 -13.67 15.58 26.41
CA ALA A 469 -13.89 16.04 27.80
C ALA A 469 -12.69 15.72 28.72
N SER A 470 -11.98 14.62 28.48
CA SER A 470 -10.77 14.27 29.23
C SER A 470 -9.57 15.20 28.98
N ILE A 471 -9.54 15.95 27.87
CA ILE A 471 -8.52 16.95 27.55
C ILE A 471 -8.83 18.23 28.34
N LYS A 472 -10.06 18.73 28.18
CA LYS A 472 -10.65 19.85 28.95
C LYS A 472 -10.43 19.69 30.47
N ARG A 473 -10.60 18.48 31.00
CA ARG A 473 -10.40 18.12 32.43
C ARG A 473 -8.97 17.80 32.84
N ARG A 474 -8.03 17.73 31.89
CA ARG A 474 -6.58 17.65 32.13
C ARG A 474 -5.86 18.99 31.95
N SER A 475 -6.48 19.95 31.26
CA SER A 475 -5.99 21.33 31.17
C SER A 475 -5.80 22.00 32.54
N ALA A 476 -4.89 22.98 32.63
CA ALA A 476 -4.93 24.02 33.65
C ALA A 476 -6.04 25.04 33.35
N PHE A 477 -6.18 25.41 32.07
CA PHE A 477 -7.19 26.31 31.52
C PHE A 477 -7.51 25.93 30.06
N ASN A 478 -8.78 26.00 29.66
CA ASN A 478 -9.25 25.57 28.33
C ASN A 478 -10.43 26.46 27.87
N ILE A 479 -10.52 26.73 26.57
CA ILE A 479 -11.70 27.34 25.94
C ILE A 479 -12.16 26.43 24.80
N SER A 480 -13.45 26.11 24.73
CA SER A 480 -14.04 25.24 23.72
C SER A 480 -15.39 25.74 23.23
N LEU A 481 -15.79 25.34 22.01
CA LEU A 481 -17.22 25.26 21.69
C LEU A 481 -17.73 23.93 22.24
N ASN A 482 -18.81 23.99 23.01
CA ASN A 482 -19.27 22.88 23.84
C ASN A 482 -20.80 22.74 23.74
N ALA A 483 -21.27 21.52 23.56
CA ALA A 483 -22.61 21.13 23.94
C ALA A 483 -22.60 20.45 25.30
N TYR A 484 -23.77 20.43 25.92
CA TYR A 484 -24.08 19.51 27.01
C TYR A 484 -25.40 18.81 26.69
N VAL A 485 -25.69 17.69 27.35
CA VAL A 485 -27.01 17.04 27.30
C VAL A 485 -27.32 16.36 28.62
N GLY A 486 -28.52 16.55 29.17
CA GLY A 486 -28.93 15.85 30.39
C GLY A 486 -30.13 16.49 31.07
N PHE A 487 -30.30 16.15 32.35
CA PHE A 487 -31.46 16.57 33.14
C PHE A 487 -31.21 17.92 33.81
N SER A 488 -32.26 18.74 33.87
CA SER A 488 -32.27 20.02 34.55
C SER A 488 -33.60 20.22 35.29
N GLY A 489 -33.56 21.02 36.36
CA GLY A 489 -34.77 21.44 37.08
C GLY A 489 -34.48 22.58 38.05
N GLY A 490 -35.49 23.39 38.33
CA GLY A 490 -35.35 24.59 39.14
C GLY A 490 -36.58 25.48 39.05
N ILE A 491 -36.35 26.80 38.97
CA ILE A 491 -37.42 27.80 38.98
C ILE A 491 -37.47 28.61 37.70
N GLU A 492 -38.68 28.99 37.30
CA GLU A 492 -38.99 29.83 36.16
C GLU A 492 -39.77 31.07 36.62
N ALA A 493 -39.31 32.25 36.20
CA ALA A 493 -39.89 33.55 36.53
C ALA A 493 -40.29 34.29 35.24
N ALA A 494 -41.57 34.63 35.12
CA ALA A 494 -42.10 35.34 33.95
C ALA A 494 -41.74 36.83 33.96
N ARG A 495 -41.34 37.36 32.81
CA ARG A 495 -40.98 38.78 32.62
C ARG A 495 -42.17 39.54 32.03
N THR A 496 -43.15 39.85 32.88
CA THR A 496 -44.33 40.67 32.52
C THR A 496 -44.48 41.84 33.48
N ALA A 497 -45.31 42.83 33.14
CA ALA A 497 -45.66 43.92 34.04
C ALA A 497 -46.56 43.49 35.23
N SER A 498 -47.19 42.31 35.14
CA SER A 498 -48.01 41.72 36.19
C SER A 498 -47.19 40.75 37.06
N ALA A 499 -47.51 40.71 38.36
CA ALA A 499 -46.88 39.79 39.31
C ALA A 499 -47.37 38.34 39.12
N VAL A 500 -46.78 37.64 38.14
CA VAL A 500 -47.00 36.20 37.91
C VAL A 500 -46.15 35.40 38.91
N PRO A 501 -46.71 34.41 39.64
CA PRO A 501 -45.92 33.56 40.53
C PRO A 501 -44.82 32.78 39.81
N ASN A 502 -43.70 32.55 40.49
CA ASN A 502 -42.64 31.66 39.98
C ASN A 502 -43.17 30.23 39.87
N ALA A 503 -42.88 29.55 38.77
CA ALA A 503 -43.19 28.15 38.54
C ALA A 503 -41.96 27.26 38.77
N GLY A 504 -42.19 25.99 39.12
CA GLY A 504 -41.14 24.97 39.04
C GLY A 504 -40.95 24.50 37.59
N ASN A 505 -39.71 24.24 37.18
CA ASN A 505 -39.41 23.56 35.91
C ASN A 505 -38.61 22.27 36.15
N ILE A 506 -38.84 21.27 35.30
CA ILE A 506 -38.04 20.03 35.19
C ILE A 506 -38.04 19.65 33.71
N GLY A 507 -36.89 19.24 33.17
CA GLY A 507 -36.82 18.74 31.79
C GLY A 507 -35.39 18.48 31.31
N LEU A 508 -35.29 17.89 30.12
CA LEU A 508 -34.01 17.78 29.44
C LEU A 508 -33.56 19.13 28.89
N SER A 509 -32.27 19.43 29.07
CA SER A 509 -31.58 20.59 28.49
C SER A 509 -30.44 20.09 27.63
N ALA A 510 -30.26 20.69 26.46
CA ALA A 510 -29.16 20.44 25.54
C ALA A 510 -28.55 21.77 25.08
N PRO A 511 -27.85 22.50 25.98
CA PRO A 511 -27.38 23.84 25.71
C PRO A 511 -26.07 23.80 24.91
N ILE A 512 -25.96 24.72 23.95
CA ILE A 512 -24.79 24.89 23.09
C ILE A 512 -24.22 26.29 23.28
N GLY A 513 -22.90 26.38 23.47
CA GLY A 513 -22.24 27.63 23.82
C GLY A 513 -20.72 27.58 23.88
N ILE A 514 -20.11 28.72 24.19
CA ILE A 514 -18.67 28.82 24.46
C ILE A 514 -18.42 28.46 25.91
N ALA A 515 -17.60 27.44 26.14
CA ALA A 515 -17.18 26.99 27.46
C ALA A 515 -15.75 27.47 27.77
N THR A 516 -15.55 27.99 28.98
CA THR A 516 -14.23 28.29 29.54
C THR A 516 -14.05 27.42 30.78
N SER A 517 -13.04 26.56 30.77
CA SER A 517 -12.74 25.61 31.85
C SER A 517 -11.48 26.02 32.59
N PHE A 518 -11.52 25.93 33.91
CA PHE A 518 -10.49 26.46 34.81
C PHE A 518 -10.42 25.64 36.10
N PHE A 519 -9.53 26.04 37.03
CA PHE A 519 -9.13 25.26 38.21
C PHE A 519 -8.78 23.81 37.84
N GLN A 520 -7.76 23.64 36.98
CA GLN A 520 -7.31 22.31 36.54
C GLN A 520 -8.39 21.50 35.80
N GLY A 521 -9.30 22.19 35.09
CA GLY A 521 -10.42 21.61 34.38
C GLY A 521 -11.54 21.07 35.28
N LYS A 522 -11.54 21.40 36.58
CA LYS A 522 -12.60 21.00 37.53
C LYS A 522 -13.85 21.87 37.43
N MET A 523 -13.73 23.11 36.96
CA MET A 523 -14.88 24.02 36.76
C MET A 523 -15.00 24.42 35.29
N THR A 524 -16.23 24.62 34.83
CA THR A 524 -16.56 25.17 33.51
C THR A 524 -17.57 26.30 33.67
N ALA A 525 -17.28 27.49 33.15
CA ALA A 525 -18.30 28.50 32.84
C ALA A 525 -18.75 28.33 31.37
N LEU A 526 -20.04 28.44 31.09
CA LEU A 526 -20.62 28.24 29.75
C LEU A 526 -21.50 29.44 29.38
N ALA A 527 -21.20 30.12 28.28
CA ALA A 527 -22.07 31.13 27.69
C ALA A 527 -22.92 30.49 26.58
N THR A 528 -24.21 30.25 26.85
CA THR A 528 -25.13 29.55 25.96
C THR A 528 -25.83 30.52 25.03
N VAL A 529 -26.10 30.09 23.79
CA VAL A 529 -26.89 30.86 22.80
C VAL A 529 -28.16 30.11 22.40
N VAL A 530 -28.08 28.77 22.35
CA VAL A 530 -29.13 27.87 21.87
C VAL A 530 -29.31 26.74 22.89
N ASP A 531 -30.55 26.30 23.11
CA ASP A 531 -30.85 25.05 23.83
C ASP A 531 -31.77 24.17 22.95
N LEU A 532 -31.34 22.94 22.68
CA LEU A 532 -32.06 21.97 21.83
C LEU A 532 -32.82 20.91 22.63
N GLY A 533 -32.95 21.06 23.96
CA GLY A 533 -33.52 20.06 24.86
C GLY A 533 -34.91 19.55 24.45
N SER A 534 -35.73 20.40 23.84
CA SER A 534 -37.07 20.04 23.34
C SER A 534 -37.04 19.10 22.11
N ILE A 535 -36.03 19.19 21.23
CA ILE A 535 -35.82 18.24 20.12
C ILE A 535 -35.19 16.95 20.66
N VAL A 536 -34.21 17.06 21.56
CA VAL A 536 -33.53 15.91 22.16
C VAL A 536 -34.53 15.02 22.92
N ASN A 537 -35.49 15.63 23.63
CA ASN A 537 -36.55 14.91 24.33
C ASN A 537 -37.45 14.09 23.39
N GLN A 538 -37.77 14.57 22.18
CA GLN A 538 -38.55 13.76 21.22
C GLN A 538 -37.74 12.60 20.65
N ARG A 539 -36.48 12.84 20.28
CA ARG A 539 -35.59 11.80 19.75
C ARG A 539 -35.31 10.68 20.77
N LEU A 540 -35.29 10.99 22.06
CA LEU A 540 -35.16 9.99 23.13
C LEU A 540 -36.46 9.18 23.39
N ASN A 541 -37.62 9.69 22.97
CA ASN A 541 -38.88 8.92 22.94
C ASN A 541 -39.01 8.04 21.68
N GLY A 542 -37.93 7.88 20.90
CA GLY A 542 -37.90 7.09 19.67
C GLY A 542 -38.42 7.79 18.42
N ASP A 543 -38.88 9.05 18.52
CA ASP A 543 -39.38 9.77 17.35
C ASP A 543 -38.21 10.36 16.53
N ALA A 544 -37.98 9.74 15.37
CA ALA A 544 -36.99 10.16 14.38
C ALA A 544 -37.59 11.01 13.24
N THR A 545 -38.88 11.37 13.30
CA THR A 545 -39.53 12.13 12.23
C THR A 545 -39.01 13.57 12.14
N SER A 546 -39.01 14.11 10.91
CA SER A 546 -38.66 15.50 10.64
C SER A 546 -39.91 16.36 10.61
N TYR A 547 -40.00 17.31 11.55
CA TYR A 547 -41.19 18.13 11.72
C TYR A 547 -41.19 19.40 10.87
N SER A 548 -42.34 19.71 10.28
CA SER A 548 -42.59 21.00 9.62
C SER A 548 -42.76 22.15 10.62
N ASN A 549 -42.64 23.40 10.14
CA ASN A 549 -42.86 24.68 10.85
C ASN A 549 -41.88 25.05 11.99
N VAL A 550 -40.83 24.26 12.20
CA VAL A 550 -39.75 24.56 13.17
C VAL A 550 -38.79 25.64 12.63
N LYS A 551 -38.40 26.61 13.47
CA LYS A 551 -37.47 27.71 13.12
C LYS A 551 -36.35 27.91 14.15
N PHE A 552 -35.23 28.54 13.77
CA PHE A 552 -34.05 28.68 14.64
C PHE A 552 -34.30 29.57 15.87
N GLU A 553 -35.10 30.63 15.73
CA GLU A 553 -35.50 31.53 16.81
C GLU A 553 -36.23 30.78 17.93
N GLN A 554 -36.84 29.63 17.60
CA GLN A 554 -37.53 28.77 18.56
C GLN A 554 -36.57 28.00 19.49
N PHE A 555 -35.25 28.11 19.30
CA PHE A 555 -34.23 27.52 20.18
C PHE A 555 -33.27 28.55 20.79
N LEU A 556 -33.34 29.82 20.36
CA LEU A 556 -32.60 30.93 20.98
C LEU A 556 -32.94 30.99 22.48
N THR A 557 -31.91 30.73 23.28
CA THR A 557 -31.97 30.56 24.74
C THR A 557 -30.65 31.09 25.35
N PRO A 558 -30.37 32.40 25.24
CA PRO A 558 -29.15 33.00 25.78
C PRO A 558 -29.05 32.80 27.29
N GLY A 559 -27.86 32.44 27.78
CA GLY A 559 -27.68 32.06 29.18
C GLY A 559 -26.24 31.91 29.65
N LEU A 560 -26.09 31.69 30.95
CA LEU A 560 -24.82 31.51 31.65
C LEU A 560 -24.91 30.30 32.58
N GLY A 561 -24.03 29.33 32.41
CA GLY A 561 -23.89 28.16 33.28
C GLY A 561 -22.55 28.12 34.01
N LEU A 562 -22.55 27.53 35.20
CA LEU A 562 -21.34 27.23 35.98
C LEU A 562 -21.42 25.80 36.50
N PHE A 563 -20.51 24.95 36.03
CA PHE A 563 -20.53 23.51 36.25
C PHE A 563 -19.24 23.00 36.88
N TYR A 564 -19.37 22.13 37.87
CA TYR A 564 -18.30 21.26 38.37
C TYR A 564 -18.22 20.00 37.51
N ASN A 565 -17.03 19.72 36.97
CA ASN A 565 -16.75 18.57 36.11
C ASN A 565 -16.31 17.39 36.98
N ILE A 566 -17.06 16.28 36.96
CA ILE A 566 -16.74 15.11 37.78
C ILE A 566 -15.41 14.48 37.28
N PRO A 567 -14.38 14.30 38.12
CA PRO A 567 -13.12 13.71 37.69
C PRO A 567 -13.32 12.31 37.09
N LYS A 568 -12.61 12.03 35.97
CA LYS A 568 -12.65 10.77 35.18
C LYS A 568 -13.98 10.40 34.50
N TRP A 569 -15.12 10.99 34.88
CA TRP A 569 -16.46 10.67 34.35
C TRP A 569 -16.99 11.83 33.48
N PRO A 570 -17.49 11.65 32.25
CA PRO A 570 -17.92 12.75 31.36
C PRO A 570 -19.15 13.54 31.83
N VAL A 571 -19.60 13.34 33.06
CA VAL A 571 -20.67 14.07 33.73
C VAL A 571 -20.14 15.39 34.32
N SER A 572 -20.98 16.41 34.34
CA SER A 572 -20.81 17.67 35.07
C SER A 572 -22.10 18.04 35.80
N VAL A 573 -21.99 18.70 36.96
CA VAL A 573 -23.11 19.12 37.81
C VAL A 573 -22.97 20.60 38.12
N GLY A 574 -24.05 21.38 38.09
CA GLY A 574 -23.99 22.79 38.46
C GLY A 574 -25.27 23.56 38.20
N PHE A 575 -25.11 24.88 38.06
CA PHE A 575 -26.21 25.82 37.89
C PHE A 575 -26.23 26.40 36.48
N HIS A 576 -27.41 26.60 35.91
CA HIS A 576 -27.62 27.22 34.62
C HIS A 576 -28.74 28.26 34.70
N TYR A 577 -28.39 29.51 34.40
CA TYR A 577 -29.36 30.56 34.14
C TYR A 577 -29.58 30.69 32.63
N CYS A 578 -30.83 30.75 32.18
CA CYS A 578 -31.13 31.13 30.80
C CYS A 578 -32.36 32.02 30.69
N TYR A 579 -32.40 32.79 29.61
CA TYR A 579 -33.52 33.63 29.21
C TYR A 579 -34.14 33.04 27.94
N VAL A 580 -35.42 32.73 28.00
CA VAL A 580 -36.21 32.26 26.85
C VAL A 580 -37.05 33.45 26.37
N PRO A 581 -36.64 34.17 25.32
CA PRO A 581 -37.46 35.22 24.72
C PRO A 581 -38.71 34.60 24.09
N ASN A 582 -39.91 35.10 24.41
CA ASN A 582 -41.21 34.54 24.00
C ASN A 582 -41.31 33.01 24.22
N LEU A 583 -41.64 32.62 25.46
CA LEU A 583 -41.87 31.23 25.83
C LEU A 583 -42.94 30.62 24.92
N ARG A 584 -42.66 29.40 24.49
CA ARG A 584 -43.40 28.69 23.47
C ARG A 584 -43.52 27.22 23.83
N THR A 585 -44.71 26.67 23.65
CA THR A 585 -44.93 25.22 23.75
C THR A 585 -44.87 24.65 22.33
N ILE A 586 -43.97 23.70 22.09
CA ILE A 586 -43.88 22.98 20.82
C ILE A 586 -44.50 21.59 21.04
N LYS A 587 -45.63 21.33 20.38
CA LYS A 587 -46.28 20.01 20.36
C LYS A 587 -46.02 19.36 19.00
N TYR A 588 -45.80 18.05 19.01
CA TYR A 588 -45.42 17.29 17.82
C TYR A 588 -46.52 16.27 17.55
N GLN A 589 -47.13 16.33 16.36
CA GLN A 589 -48.24 15.47 15.94
C GLN A 589 -48.13 15.21 14.43
N GLU A 590 -48.18 13.95 14.01
CA GLU A 590 -48.30 13.53 12.60
C GLU A 590 -47.33 14.23 11.61
N GLY A 591 -46.08 14.45 12.02
CA GLY A 591 -45.05 15.10 11.18
C GLY A 591 -45.09 16.64 11.18
N ALA A 592 -45.95 17.27 11.98
CA ALA A 592 -46.01 18.71 12.17
C ALA A 592 -45.62 19.12 13.60
N ALA A 593 -44.91 20.25 13.71
CA ALA A 593 -44.76 20.96 14.98
C ALA A 593 -45.81 22.08 15.08
N THR A 594 -46.70 21.97 16.07
CA THR A 594 -47.63 23.01 16.46
C THR A 594 -46.98 23.86 17.55
N ILE A 595 -46.63 25.10 17.21
CA ILE A 595 -46.03 26.06 18.15
C ILE A 595 -47.14 26.96 18.72
N THR A 596 -47.26 26.98 20.04
CA THR A 596 -48.08 27.97 20.76
C THR A 596 -47.16 28.94 21.48
N GLU A 597 -47.05 30.16 20.96
CA GLU A 597 -46.32 31.26 21.59
C GLU A 597 -47.17 31.90 22.70
N THR A 598 -46.54 32.31 23.81
CA THR A 598 -47.23 32.92 24.96
C THR A 598 -47.14 34.45 24.98
N ASN A 599 -46.25 35.03 24.16
CA ASN A 599 -45.82 36.44 24.24
C ASN A 599 -45.20 36.83 25.60
N ILE A 600 -44.87 35.86 26.44
CA ILE A 600 -44.24 36.05 27.76
C ILE A 600 -42.81 35.52 27.67
N SER A 601 -41.81 36.38 27.84
CA SER A 601 -40.43 35.92 28.01
C SER A 601 -40.20 35.43 29.44
N VAL A 602 -39.40 34.39 29.63
CA VAL A 602 -39.13 33.81 30.96
C VAL A 602 -37.65 33.71 31.27
N SER A 603 -37.30 33.88 32.54
CA SER A 603 -35.98 33.57 33.07
C SER A 603 -36.04 32.26 33.84
N ARG A 604 -35.10 31.35 33.57
CA ARG A 604 -34.94 30.08 34.28
C ARG A 604 -33.66 30.10 35.11
N PHE A 605 -33.71 29.54 36.30
CA PHE A 605 -32.54 29.20 37.10
C PHE A 605 -32.62 27.74 37.54
N ASN A 606 -31.75 26.93 36.96
CA ASN A 606 -31.81 25.47 37.03
C ASN A 606 -30.57 24.91 37.72
N VAL A 607 -30.75 23.84 38.48
CA VAL A 607 -29.69 22.85 38.77
C VAL A 607 -29.70 21.83 37.64
N ALA A 608 -28.54 21.40 37.16
CA ALA A 608 -28.43 20.45 36.06
C ALA A 608 -27.37 19.36 36.30
N LEU A 609 -27.67 18.17 35.79
CA LEU A 609 -26.82 16.97 35.72
C LEU A 609 -26.63 16.63 34.23
N LEU A 610 -25.47 16.96 33.69
CA LEU A 610 -25.23 17.02 32.25
C LEU A 610 -24.04 16.16 31.83
N ILE A 611 -24.16 15.49 30.67
CA ILE A 611 -23.03 14.90 29.95
C ILE A 611 -22.35 16.00 29.14
N ASP A 612 -21.03 16.08 29.26
CA ASP A 612 -20.15 17.06 28.63
C ASP A 612 -19.74 16.61 27.22
N ILE A 613 -20.13 17.36 26.20
CA ILE A 613 -19.83 17.07 24.79
C ILE A 613 -19.04 18.26 24.18
N PRO A 614 -17.71 18.35 24.40
CA PRO A 614 -16.88 19.35 23.75
C PRO A 614 -16.74 19.02 22.27
N PHE A 615 -17.20 19.93 21.40
CA PHE A 615 -17.08 19.78 19.95
C PHE A 615 -15.65 20.04 19.49
N PHE A 616 -15.06 21.17 19.89
CA PHE A 616 -13.67 21.48 19.62
C PHE A 616 -13.08 22.47 20.62
N THR A 617 -11.77 22.36 20.83
CA THR A 617 -11.00 23.25 21.70
C THR A 617 -10.39 24.40 20.89
N LEU A 618 -10.74 25.63 21.28
CA LEU A 618 -10.21 26.89 20.76
C LEU A 618 -8.85 27.23 21.39
N TYR A 619 -8.70 27.00 22.70
CA TYR A 619 -7.45 27.22 23.44
C TYR A 619 -7.26 26.17 24.52
N ASN A 620 -6.03 25.69 24.72
CA ASN A 620 -5.69 24.74 25.77
C ASN A 620 -4.34 25.10 26.39
N LYS A 621 -4.29 25.20 27.72
CA LYS A 621 -3.05 25.16 28.49
C LYS A 621 -3.05 23.86 29.30
N GLU A 622 -2.03 23.04 29.13
CA GLU A 622 -1.88 21.78 29.88
C GLU A 622 -1.42 22.05 31.34
N LYS A 623 -1.13 20.98 32.10
CA LYS A 623 -0.78 21.06 33.52
C LYS A 623 0.72 21.22 33.74
#